data_AF-A0A8D8XAL0-F1
#
_entry.id   AF-A0A8D8XAL0-F1
#
_cell.length_a   1.000
_cell.length_b   1.000
_cell.length_c   1.000
_cell.angle_alpha   90.00
_cell.angle_beta   90.00
_cell.angle_gamma   90.00
#
_symmetry.space_group_name_H-M   'P 1'
#
loop_
_entity.id
_entity.type
_entity.pdbx_description
1 polymer ?
#
loop_
_entity_poly.entity_id
_entity_poly.type
_entity_poly.pdbx_seq_one_letter_code
_entity_poly.pdbx_strand_id
1 'polypeptide(L)'
;MWLSLSGAILCTVVMFLICWITALLTLILILALYLIIVYRKPDVNWGSTAQAQTYRSALEAVQGLNHVEEHVKNYQPQILVLTGLPSARPALIDFASLISKNISLLICEI
;
A
#
# COMPACT_ATOMS: atom_id res chain seq x y z
N MET A 1 -18.02 -5.33 9.95
CA MET A 1 -17.21 -4.22 10.50
C MET A 1 -17.82 -3.62 11.75
N TRP A 2 -19.13 -3.31 11.75
CA TRP A 2 -19.84 -2.73 12.90
C TRP A 2 -19.77 -3.54 14.20
N LEU A 3 -19.91 -4.87 14.12
CA LEU A 3 -19.83 -5.75 15.30
C LEU A 3 -18.45 -5.73 15.97
N SER A 4 -17.38 -5.70 15.17
CA SER A 4 -16.00 -5.61 15.66
C SER A 4 -15.72 -4.26 16.30
N LEU A 5 -16.27 -3.18 15.71
CA LEU A 5 -16.15 -1.83 16.27
C LEU A 5 -16.87 -1.72 17.62
N SER A 6 -18.11 -2.20 17.72
CA SER A 6 -18.85 -2.20 18.99
C SER A 6 -18.17 -3.07 20.05
N GLY A 7 -17.61 -4.22 19.65
CA GLY A 7 -16.86 -5.10 20.55
C GLY A 7 -15.59 -4.45 21.09
N ALA A 8 -14.82 -3.75 20.25
CA ALA A 8 -13.62 -3.04 20.68
C ALA A 8 -13.94 -1.91 21.66
N ILE A 9 -15.01 -1.13 21.41
CA ILE A 9 -15.47 -0.06 22.31
C ILE A 9 -15.89 -0.65 23.66
N LEU A 10 -16.72 -1.70 23.65
CA LEU A 10 -17.19 -2.35 24.88
C LEU A 10 -16.02 -2.90 25.71
N CYS A 11 -15.07 -3.56 25.06
CA CYS A 11 -13.86 -4.09 25.71
C CYS A 11 -13.05 -2.98 26.40
N THR A 12 -12.83 -1.87 25.69
CA THR A 12 -12.10 -0.71 26.23
C THR A 12 -12.81 -0.14 27.45
N VAL A 13 -14.14 0.02 27.40
CA VAL A 13 -14.93 0.53 28.53
C VAL A 13 -14.80 -0.39 29.75
N VAL A 14 -14.93 -1.71 29.57
CA VAL A 14 -14.81 -2.68 30.67
C VAL A 14 -13.41 -2.66 31.29
N MET A 15 -12.34 -2.51 30.50
CA MET A 15 -10.98 -2.37 31.03
C MET A 15 -10.84 -1.16 31.96
N PHE A 16 -11.41 -0.01 31.59
CA PHE A 16 -11.40 1.20 32.43
C PHE A 16 -12.23 1.04 33.70
N LEU A 17 -13.37 0.33 33.65
CA LEU A 17 -14.22 0.08 34.81
C LEU A 17 -13.54 -0.80 35.87
N ILE A 18 -12.67 -1.74 35.46
CA ILE A 18 -11.95 -2.62 36.40
C ILE A 18 -10.81 -1.86 37.10
N CYS A 19 -9.89 -1.27 36.33
CA CYS A 19 -8.78 -0.48 36.87
C CYS A 19 -8.24 0.49 35.83
N TRP A 20 -8.54 1.78 36.04
CA TRP A 20 -8.16 2.84 35.11
C TRP A 20 -6.63 3.04 34.99
N ILE A 21 -5.87 2.80 36.06
CA ILE A 21 -4.41 2.96 36.06
C ILE A 21 -3.75 1.92 35.14
N THR A 22 -4.13 0.65 35.27
CA THR A 22 -3.56 -0.43 34.43
C THR A 22 -4.04 -0.32 32.98
N ALA A 23 -5.28 0.14 32.75
CA ALA A 23 -5.77 0.43 31.41
C ALA A 23 -4.96 1.53 30.72
N LEU A 24 -4.65 2.63 31.41
CA LEU A 24 -3.80 3.70 30.85
C LEU A 24 -2.38 3.21 30.56
N LEU A 25 -1.77 2.44 31.47
CA LEU A 25 -0.42 1.89 31.27
C LEU A 25 -0.35 0.97 30.05
N THR A 26 -1.34 0.09 29.87
CA THR A 26 -1.37 -0.83 28.71
C THR A 26 -1.56 -0.08 27.39
N LEU A 27 -2.45 0.93 27.35
CA LEU A 27 -2.64 1.77 26.17
C LEU A 27 -1.35 2.54 25.80
N ILE A 28 -0.66 3.13 26.78
CA ILE A 28 0.61 3.83 26.55
C ILE A 28 1.68 2.88 26.01
N LEU A 29 1.80 1.68 26.59
CA LEU A 29 2.79 0.68 26.17
C LEU A 29 2.52 0.23 24.73
N ILE A 30 1.27 -0.09 24.39
CA ILE A 30 0.87 -0.50 23.04
C ILE A 30 1.16 0.62 22.03
N LEU A 31 0.82 1.87 22.38
CA LEU A 31 1.07 3.02 21.52
C LEU A 31 2.57 3.28 21.32
N ALA A 32 3.38 3.17 22.39
CA ALA A 32 4.83 3.31 22.29
C ALA A 32 5.44 2.23 21.39
N LEU A 33 5.04 0.97 21.56
CA LEU A 33 5.49 -0.14 20.71
C LEU A 33 5.10 0.08 19.25
N TYR A 34 3.85 0.50 19.00
CA TYR A 34 3.37 0.82 17.66
C TYR A 34 4.22 1.91 16.99
N LEU A 35 4.48 3.02 17.70
CA LEU A 35 5.31 4.11 17.18
C LEU A 35 6.74 3.64 16.90
N ILE A 36 7.34 2.85 17.80
CA ILE A 36 8.69 2.31 17.60
C ILE A 36 8.75 1.49 16.29
N ILE A 37 7.78 0.61 16.05
CA ILE A 37 7.74 -0.22 14.83
C ILE A 37 7.60 0.66 13.58
N VAL A 38 6.69 1.64 13.60
CA VAL A 38 6.43 2.52 12.45
C VAL A 38 7.64 3.39 12.12
N TYR A 39 8.34 3.93 13.11
CA TYR A 39 9.50 4.79 12.89
C TYR A 39 10.78 4.04 12.58
N ARG A 40 11.01 2.88 13.19
CA ARG A 40 12.24 2.11 12.99
C ARG A 40 12.23 1.29 11.71
N LYS A 41 11.05 0.97 11.16
CA LYS A 41 10.87 0.13 9.95
C LYS A 41 11.90 -1.02 9.89
N PRO A 42 11.99 -1.87 10.93
CA PRO A 42 13.01 -2.91 10.97
C PRO A 42 12.84 -3.85 9.77
N ASP A 43 13.93 -4.14 9.08
CA ASP A 43 13.97 -5.14 8.01
C ASP A 43 13.84 -6.53 8.63
N VAL A 44 12.60 -7.03 8.69
CA VAL A 44 12.29 -8.31 9.30
C VAL A 44 12.20 -9.41 8.26
N ASN A 45 12.86 -10.54 8.53
CA ASN A 45 12.92 -11.70 7.63
C ASN A 45 11.71 -12.64 7.74
N TRP A 46 10.86 -12.49 8.76
CA TRP A 46 9.65 -13.32 8.99
C TRP A 46 8.41 -12.83 8.21
N GLY A 47 8.60 -11.96 7.23
CA GLY A 47 7.52 -11.43 6.40
C GLY A 47 6.74 -10.31 7.09
N SER A 48 6.46 -9.24 6.34
CA SER A 48 5.70 -8.09 6.82
C SER A 48 4.25 -8.18 6.36
N THR A 49 3.31 -8.11 7.31
CA THR A 49 1.88 -7.99 7.00
C THR A 49 1.57 -6.75 6.18
N ALA A 50 2.35 -5.68 6.33
CA ALA A 50 2.21 -4.46 5.53
C ALA A 50 2.56 -4.69 4.05
N GLN A 51 3.59 -5.50 3.77
CA GLN A 51 3.95 -5.88 2.39
C GLN A 51 2.86 -6.75 1.77
N ALA A 52 2.34 -7.73 2.51
CA ALA A 52 1.22 -8.56 2.07
C ALA A 52 -0.05 -7.73 1.79
N GLN A 53 -0.33 -6.73 2.63
CA GLN A 53 -1.45 -5.82 2.42
C GLN A 53 -1.25 -4.95 1.17
N THR A 54 -0.05 -4.42 0.95
CA THR A 54 0.26 -3.64 -0.25
C THR A 54 0.05 -4.46 -1.52
N TYR A 55 0.50 -5.71 -1.53
CA TYR A 55 0.26 -6.64 -2.63
C TYR A 55 -1.23 -6.89 -2.87
N ARG A 56 -2.00 -7.14 -1.79
CA ARG A 56 -3.45 -7.33 -1.90
C ARG A 56 -4.14 -6.08 -2.45
N SER A 57 -3.79 -4.90 -1.96
CA SER A 57 -4.35 -3.64 -2.47
C SER A 57 -4.03 -3.42 -3.94
N ALA A 58 -2.81 -3.74 -4.39
CA ALA A 58 -2.44 -3.69 -5.80
C ALA A 58 -3.26 -4.70 -6.64
N LEU A 59 -3.43 -5.93 -6.15
CA LEU A 59 -4.23 -6.96 -6.82
C LEU A 59 -5.71 -6.57 -6.92
N GLU A 60 -6.29 -6.06 -5.84
CA GLU A 60 -7.66 -5.55 -5.82
C GLU A 60 -7.84 -4.37 -6.78
N ALA A 61 -6.86 -3.47 -6.85
CA ALA A 61 -6.88 -2.36 -7.80
C ALA A 61 -6.85 -2.86 -9.26
N VAL A 62 -5.99 -3.83 -9.58
CA VAL A 62 -5.93 -4.45 -10.92
C VAL A 62 -7.24 -5.19 -11.24
N GLN A 63 -7.80 -5.93 -10.29
CA GLN A 63 -9.08 -6.61 -10.49
C GLN A 63 -10.24 -5.61 -10.68
N GLY A 64 -10.18 -4.46 -10.01
CA GLY A 64 -11.11 -3.35 -10.21
C GLY A 64 -11.07 -2.80 -11.64
N LEU A 65 -9.88 -2.70 -12.25
CA LEU A 65 -9.74 -2.25 -13.64
C LEU A 65 -10.46 -3.15 -14.65
N ASN A 66 -10.59 -4.46 -14.38
CA ASN A 66 -11.34 -5.38 -15.25
C ASN A 66 -12.85 -5.11 -15.26
N HIS A 67 -13.39 -4.41 -14.26
CA HIS A 67 -14.82 -4.09 -14.17
C HIS A 67 -15.15 -2.70 -14.74
N VAL A 68 -14.14 -1.94 -15.18
CA VAL A 68 -14.34 -0.63 -15.80
C VAL A 68 -14.68 -0.82 -17.27
N GLU A 69 -15.74 -0.13 -17.74
CA GLU A 69 -16.11 -0.16 -19.16
C GLU A 69 -14.96 0.37 -20.02
N GLU A 70 -14.61 -0.39 -21.07
CA GLU A 70 -13.46 -0.16 -21.95
C GLU A 70 -13.48 1.23 -22.64
N HIS A 71 -14.65 1.87 -22.71
CA HIS A 71 -14.86 3.16 -23.36
C HIS A 71 -14.68 4.36 -22.41
N VAL A 72 -13.51 4.45 -21.77
CA VAL A 72 -13.07 5.70 -21.16
C VAL A 72 -12.86 6.73 -22.27
N LYS A 73 -13.67 7.80 -22.29
CA LYS A 73 -13.52 8.94 -23.20
C LYS A 73 -12.21 9.72 -23.01
N ASN A 74 -11.36 9.28 -22.09
CA ASN A 74 -10.05 9.85 -21.79
C ASN A 74 -8.98 8.78 -22.09
N TYR A 75 -8.26 8.97 -23.20
CA TYR A 75 -7.17 8.07 -23.60
C TYR A 75 -5.94 8.27 -22.70
N GLN A 76 -5.44 7.19 -22.09
CA GLN A 76 -4.22 7.19 -21.30
C GLN A 76 -3.21 6.21 -21.95
N PRO A 77 -2.12 6.71 -22.57
CA PRO A 77 -1.25 5.89 -23.42
C PRO A 77 -0.40 4.91 -22.61
N GLN A 78 -0.64 3.61 -22.73
CA GLN A 78 0.25 2.58 -22.19
C GLN A 78 1.39 2.35 -23.18
N ILE A 79 2.63 2.57 -22.78
CA ILE A 79 3.79 2.58 -23.67
C ILE A 79 4.65 1.34 -23.40
N LEU A 80 4.80 0.49 -24.42
CA LEU A 80 5.78 -0.58 -24.45
C LEU A 80 7.01 -0.09 -25.21
N VAL A 81 8.15 0.01 -24.53
CA VAL A 81 9.41 0.50 -25.11
C VAL A 81 10.32 -0.69 -25.42
N LEU A 82 10.57 -0.91 -26.71
CA LEU A 82 11.44 -1.98 -27.21
C LEU A 82 12.91 -1.54 -27.19
N THR A 83 13.46 -1.35 -25.99
CA THR A 83 14.83 -0.86 -25.81
C THR A 83 15.89 -1.96 -25.86
N GLY A 84 15.50 -3.21 -25.66
CA GLY A 84 16.46 -4.23 -25.27
C GLY A 84 16.87 -4.04 -23.82
N LEU A 85 18.14 -4.30 -23.52
CA LEU A 85 18.76 -3.89 -22.26
C LEU A 85 18.51 -2.39 -22.02
N PRO A 86 17.91 -1.99 -20.89
CA PRO A 86 17.59 -0.58 -20.63
C PRO A 86 18.82 0.34 -20.70
N SER A 87 19.98 -0.18 -20.28
CA SER A 87 21.26 0.51 -20.34
C SER A 87 21.82 0.68 -21.76
N ALA A 88 21.32 -0.07 -22.74
CA ALA A 88 21.81 0.01 -24.13
C ALA A 88 21.23 1.21 -24.89
N ARG A 89 20.02 1.69 -24.52
CA ARG A 89 19.33 2.79 -25.20
C ARG A 89 18.62 3.73 -24.21
N PRO A 90 19.35 4.43 -23.33
CA PRO A 90 18.76 5.31 -22.31
C PRO A 90 17.93 6.45 -22.92
N ALA A 91 18.36 7.02 -24.06
CA ALA A 91 17.65 8.12 -24.72
C ALA A 91 16.22 7.76 -25.15
N LEU A 92 15.95 6.48 -25.46
CA LEU A 92 14.63 6.02 -25.86
C LEU A 92 13.69 5.88 -24.64
N ILE A 93 14.25 5.50 -23.48
CA ILE A 93 13.54 5.44 -22.20
C ILE A 93 13.20 6.85 -21.72
N ASP A 94 14.16 7.78 -21.82
CA ASP A 94 13.93 9.19 -21.46
C ASP A 94 12.85 9.82 -22.34
N PHE A 95 12.87 9.54 -23.64
CA PHE A 95 11.81 9.98 -24.56
C PHE A 95 10.43 9.40 -24.17
N ALA A 96 10.35 8.11 -23.90
CA ALA A 96 9.12 7.47 -23.47
C ALA A 96 8.62 8.01 -22.12
N SER A 97 9.54 8.31 -21.19
CA SER A 97 9.25 8.94 -19.89
C SER A 97 8.71 10.36 -20.04
N LEU A 98 9.25 11.14 -20.99
CA LEU A 98 8.74 12.48 -21.32
C LEU A 98 7.32 12.44 -21.90
N ILE A 99 6.96 11.38 -22.62
CA ILE A 99 5.60 11.18 -23.15
C ILE A 99 4.64 10.75 -22.02
N SER A 100 5.05 9.81 -21.16
CA SER A 100 4.18 9.25 -20.12
C SER A 100 3.98 10.18 -18.91
N LYS A 101 4.94 11.07 -18.63
CA LYS A 101 4.92 12.05 -17.52
C LYS A 101 4.53 11.45 -16.15
N ASN A 102 4.87 10.19 -15.88
CA ASN A 102 4.48 9.42 -14.68
C ASN A 102 2.97 9.16 -14.52
N ILE A 103 2.17 9.44 -15.54
CA ILE A 103 0.71 9.20 -15.49
C ILE A 103 0.39 7.82 -16.05
N SER A 104 1.14 7.37 -17.05
CA SER A 104 0.84 6.11 -17.73
C SER A 104 1.86 5.01 -17.48
N LEU A 105 1.41 3.77 -17.72
CA LEU A 105 2.20 2.57 -17.55
C LEU A 105 3.25 2.49 -18.68
N LEU A 106 4.51 2.35 -18.28
CA LEU A 106 5.66 2.19 -19.18
C LEU A 106 6.33 0.85 -18.87
N ILE A 107 6.40 -0.03 -19.86
CA ILE A 107 7.10 -1.33 -19.76
C ILE A 107 8.28 -1.29 -20.73
N CYS A 108 9.47 -1.70 -20.28
CA CYS A 108 10.62 -1.90 -21.14
C CYS A 108 10.77 -3.40 -21.45
N GLU A 109 10.83 -3.75 -22.72
CA GLU A 109 11.10 -5.11 -23.19
C GLU A 109 12.56 -5.26 -23.62
N ILE A 110 13.14 -6.42 -23.30
CA ILE A 110 14.53 -6.81 -23.58
C ILE A 110 14.62 -7.59 -24.90
#